data_AF-A0A7J9T6P5-F1
#
_entry.id   AF-A0A7J9T6P5-F1
#
_cell.length_a   1.000
_cell.length_b   1.000
_cell.length_c   1.000
_cell.angle_alpha   90.00
_cell.angle_beta   90.00
_cell.angle_gamma   90.00
#
_symmetry.space_group_name_H-M   'P 1'
#
loop_
_entity.id
_entity.type
_entity.pdbx_description
1 polymer ?
#
loop_
_entity_poly.entity_id
_entity_poly.type
_entity_poly.pdbx_seq_one_letter_code
_entity_poly.pdbx_strand_id
1 'polypeptide(L)'
;MRSKFTHLASGAIVKNISGDLVKKTILPIPPLKEQQSIVVELDEIPAETKKLEAIYTQKLADLDELKKSILQKAFNGELTEVLV
;
A
#
# COMPACT_ATOMS: atom_id res chain seq x y z
N MET A 1 2.73 19.43 -7.28
CA MET A 1 3.94 19.27 -8.13
C MET A 1 3.62 18.67 -9.50
N ARG A 2 2.91 17.52 -9.58
CA ARG A 2 2.57 16.82 -10.85
C ARG A 2 1.92 17.74 -11.91
N SER A 3 0.94 18.56 -11.52
CA SER A 3 0.27 19.50 -12.43
C SER A 3 1.25 20.49 -13.11
N LYS A 4 2.25 21.02 -12.40
CA LYS A 4 3.22 21.96 -12.98
C LYS A 4 4.05 21.31 -14.09
N PHE A 5 4.49 20.08 -13.89
CA PHE A 5 5.29 19.36 -14.88
C PHE A 5 4.47 18.81 -16.05
N THR A 6 3.19 18.46 -15.84
CA THR A 6 2.33 17.99 -16.94
C THR A 6 2.04 19.07 -17.98
N HIS A 7 1.98 20.35 -17.58
CA HIS A 7 1.80 21.47 -18.51
C HIS A 7 3.08 21.82 -19.29
N LEU A 8 4.25 21.50 -18.74
CA LEU A 8 5.54 21.71 -19.38
C LEU A 8 5.96 20.56 -20.30
N ALA A 9 5.28 19.41 -20.20
CA ALA A 9 5.58 18.24 -20.98
C ALA A 9 5.00 18.33 -22.41
N SER A 10 5.84 18.11 -23.41
CA SER A 10 5.52 18.16 -24.84
C SER A 10 5.67 16.78 -25.49
N GLY A 11 5.13 16.61 -26.70
CA GLY A 11 5.08 15.32 -27.41
C GLY A 11 3.65 14.80 -27.61
N ALA A 12 3.41 14.21 -28.78
CA ALA A 12 2.09 13.75 -29.22
C ALA A 12 1.75 12.33 -28.74
N ILE A 13 2.72 11.42 -28.75
CA ILE A 13 2.54 10.01 -28.37
C ILE A 13 3.06 9.75 -26.95
N VAL A 14 4.21 10.34 -26.59
CA VAL A 14 4.79 10.28 -25.24
C VAL A 14 5.09 11.69 -24.77
N LYS A 15 4.63 12.03 -23.57
CA LYS A 15 4.89 13.32 -22.93
C LYS A 15 6.29 13.32 -22.33
N ASN A 16 7.14 14.25 -22.77
CA ASN A 16 8.50 14.43 -22.28
C ASN A 16 8.72 15.89 -21.86
N ILE A 17 9.64 16.14 -20.94
CA ILE A 17 10.01 17.48 -20.47
C ILE A 17 11.52 17.68 -20.64
N SER A 18 11.92 18.83 -21.19
CA SER A 18 13.35 19.14 -21.34
C SER A 18 13.98 19.51 -20.00
N GLY A 19 15.26 19.17 -19.82
CA GLY A 19 16.00 19.47 -18.59
C GLY A 19 16.03 20.97 -18.25
N ASP A 20 16.02 21.84 -19.26
CA ASP A 20 16.00 23.30 -19.06
C ASP A 20 14.67 23.80 -18.47
N LEU A 21 13.54 23.18 -18.83
CA LEU A 21 12.23 23.51 -18.25
C LEU A 21 12.15 23.04 -16.80
N VAL A 22 12.76 21.90 -16.48
CA VAL A 22 12.86 21.40 -15.10
C VAL A 22 13.67 22.39 -14.24
N LYS A 23 14.85 22.83 -14.70
CA LYS A 23 15.71 23.78 -13.99
C LYS A 23 15.04 25.14 -13.72
N LYS A 24 14.19 25.60 -14.63
CA LYS A 24 13.46 26.87 -14.51
C LYS A 24 12.24 26.79 -13.60
N THR A 25 11.85 25.59 -13.17
CA THR A 25 10.68 25.41 -12.33
C THR A 25 10.96 25.86 -10.91
N ILE A 26 10.19 26.84 -10.41
CA ILE A 26 10.28 27.30 -9.03
C ILE A 26 9.59 26.28 -8.12
N LEU A 27 10.36 25.72 -7.19
CA LEU A 27 9.89 24.84 -6.14
C LEU A 27 9.94 25.58 -4.79
N PRO A 28 8.82 25.73 -4.06
CA PRO A 28 8.88 26.14 -2.67
C PRO A 28 9.58 25.04 -1.85
N ILE A 29 10.70 25.39 -1.22
CA ILE A 29 11.45 24.50 -0.34
C ILE A 29 11.22 25.01 1.09
N PRO A 30 10.51 24.27 1.96
CA PRO A 30 10.29 24.68 3.35
C PRO A 30 11.60 24.54 4.17
N PRO A 31 11.67 25.08 5.40
CA PRO A 31 12.83 24.89 6.28
C PRO A 31 13.13 23.42 6.56
N LEU A 32 14.40 23.09 6.83
CA LEU A 32 14.84 21.69 6.98
C LEU A 32 14.05 20.90 8.04
N LYS A 33 13.69 21.56 9.15
CA LYS A 33 12.88 20.94 10.20
C LYS A 33 11.50 20.50 9.68
N GLU A 34 10.86 21.34 8.89
CA GLU A 34 9.55 21.04 8.30
C GLU A 34 9.66 19.96 7.23
N GLN A 35 10.74 19.97 6.43
CA GLN A 35 11.02 18.88 5.48
C GLN A 35 11.12 17.53 6.20
N GLN A 36 11.80 17.47 7.35
CA GLN A 36 11.92 16.25 8.15
C GLN A 36 10.56 15.79 8.70
N SER A 37 9.75 16.73 9.21
CA SER A 37 8.39 16.40 9.68
C SER A 37 7.51 15.82 8.57
N ILE A 38 7.55 16.42 7.37
CA ILE A 38 6.81 15.92 6.21
C ILE A 38 7.26 14.50 5.83
N VAL A 39 8.57 14.22 5.86
CA VAL A 39 9.09 12.86 5.56
C VAL A 39 8.57 11.84 6.56
N VAL A 40 8.61 12.14 7.86
CA VAL A 40 8.10 11.23 8.91
C VAL A 40 6.63 10.90 8.67
N GLU A 41 5.79 11.91 8.43
CA GLU A 41 4.36 11.72 8.19
C GLU A 41 4.08 10.90 6.91
N LEU A 42 4.86 11.14 5.85
CA LEU A 42 4.76 10.38 4.60
C LEU A 42 5.21 8.92 4.73
N ASP A 43 6.15 8.62 5.63
CA ASP A 43 6.66 7.26 5.86
C ASP A 43 5.72 6.42 6.76
N GLU A 44 4.89 7.06 7.58
CA GLU A 44 3.91 6.37 8.43
C GLU A 44 2.76 5.74 7.61
N ILE A 45 2.31 6.41 6.54
CA ILE A 45 1.15 5.95 5.74
C ILE A 45 1.40 4.59 5.05
N PRO A 46 2.54 4.36 4.38
CA PRO A 46 2.87 3.05 3.80
C PRO A 46 3.03 1.96 4.86
N ALA A 47 3.54 2.30 6.05
CA ALA A 47 3.79 1.33 7.10
C ALA A 47 2.47 0.73 7.62
N GLU A 48 1.49 1.56 7.91
CA GLU A 48 0.16 1.10 8.34
C GLU A 48 -0.56 0.31 7.22
N THR A 49 -0.42 0.76 5.96
CA THR A 49 -1.00 0.04 4.82
C THR A 49 -0.43 -1.37 4.69
N LYS A 50 0.90 -1.52 4.75
CA LYS A 50 1.58 -2.83 4.69
C LYS A 50 1.21 -3.73 5.86
N LYS A 51 1.10 -3.15 7.07
CA LYS A 51 0.67 -3.90 8.26
C LYS A 51 -0.75 -4.44 8.10
N LEU A 52 -1.66 -3.61 7.61
CA LEU A 52 -3.05 -4.02 7.37
C LEU A 52 -3.13 -5.12 6.31
N GLU A 53 -2.37 -4.99 5.22
CA GLU A 53 -2.26 -6.01 4.17
C GLU A 53 -1.78 -7.35 4.75
N ALA A 54 -0.68 -7.34 5.52
CA ALA A 54 -0.15 -8.54 6.14
C ALA A 54 -1.16 -9.23 7.08
N ILE A 55 -1.88 -8.45 7.91
CA ILE A 55 -2.94 -8.98 8.79
C ILE A 55 -4.03 -9.65 7.95
N TYR A 56 -4.45 -9.03 6.86
CA TYR A 56 -5.53 -9.58 6.03
C TYR A 56 -5.09 -10.86 5.32
N THR A 57 -3.86 -10.90 4.80
CA THR A 57 -3.28 -12.12 4.20
C THR A 57 -3.20 -13.26 5.20
N GLN A 58 -2.78 -13.00 6.44
CA GLN A 58 -2.74 -14.02 7.48
C GLN A 58 -4.14 -14.54 7.81
N LYS A 59 -5.13 -13.64 7.97
CA LYS A 59 -6.52 -14.06 8.24
C LYS A 59 -7.10 -14.94 7.15
N LEU A 60 -6.79 -14.67 5.88
CA LEU A 60 -7.23 -15.52 4.77
C LEU A 60 -6.60 -16.92 4.84
N ALA A 61 -5.33 -17.01 5.20
CA ALA A 61 -4.65 -18.29 5.40
C ALA A 61 -5.27 -19.07 6.57
N ASP A 62 -5.50 -18.40 7.71
CA ASP A 62 -6.10 -19.01 8.90
C ASP A 62 -7.52 -19.52 8.62
N LEU A 63 -8.31 -18.78 7.82
CA LEU A 63 -9.65 -19.20 7.40
C LEU A 63 -9.62 -20.44 6.49
N ASP A 64 -8.66 -20.51 5.57
CA ASP A 64 -8.49 -21.68 4.71
C ASP A 64 -8.09 -22.92 5.52
N GLU A 65 -7.19 -22.75 6.49
CA GLU A 65 -6.79 -23.82 7.42
C GLU A 65 -7.95 -24.26 8.31
N LEU A 66 -8.69 -23.31 8.89
CA LEU A 66 -9.87 -23.60 9.71
C LEU A 66 -10.93 -24.38 8.92
N LYS A 67 -11.19 -23.96 7.67
CA LYS A 67 -12.12 -24.68 6.78
C LYS A 67 -11.67 -26.11 6.56
N LYS A 68 -10.38 -26.35 6.28
CA LYS A 68 -9.80 -27.69 6.11
C LYS A 68 -9.95 -28.53 7.38
N SER A 69 -9.62 -27.95 8.55
CA SER A 69 -9.73 -28.65 9.83
C SER A 69 -11.18 -29.03 10.16
N ILE A 70 -12.14 -28.13 9.96
CA ILE A 70 -13.57 -28.42 10.16
C ILE A 70 -14.03 -29.55 9.24
N LEU A 71 -13.66 -29.52 7.95
CA LEU A 71 -14.02 -30.59 7.02
C LEU A 71 -13.41 -31.94 7.43
N GLN A 72 -12.15 -31.97 7.84
CA GLN A 72 -11.52 -33.19 8.35
C GLN A 72 -12.25 -33.74 9.58
N LYS A 73 -12.54 -32.88 10.57
CA LYS A 73 -13.29 -33.27 11.77
C LYS A 73 -14.70 -33.76 11.44
N ALA A 74 -15.36 -33.16 10.44
CA ALA A 74 -16.66 -33.60 9.96
C ALA A 74 -16.60 -35.01 9.36
N PHE A 75 -15.60 -35.28 8.51
CA PHE A 75 -15.42 -36.59 7.88
C PHE A 75 -14.98 -37.69 8.85
N ASN A 76 -14.27 -37.33 9.93
CA ASN A 76 -13.85 -38.26 10.97
C ASN A 76 -14.95 -38.52 12.03
N GLY A 77 -16.11 -37.86 11.94
CA GLY A 77 -17.20 -38.00 12.93
C GLY A 77 -16.95 -37.26 14.25
N GLU A 78 -15.83 -36.55 14.38
CA GLU A 78 -15.42 -35.80 15.57
C GLU A 78 -16.32 -34.59 15.86
N LEU A 79 -17.11 -34.13 14.89
CA LEU A 79 -18.08 -33.04 15.08
C LEU A 79 -19.44 -33.49 15.66
N THR A 80 -19.67 -34.81 15.78
CA THR A 80 -20.93 -35.37 16.28
C THR A 80 -20.83 -35.98 17.69
N GLU A 81 -19.63 -36.07 18.27
CA GLU A 81 -19.41 -36.67 19.61
C GLU A 81 -19.87 -35.79 20.80
N VAL A 82 -20.48 -34.62 20.58
CA VAL A 82 -20.89 -33.71 21.67
C VAL A 82 -22.30 -34.02 22.22
N LEU A 83 -22.87 -35.19 21.94
CA LEU A 83 -24.16 -35.61 22.51
C LEU A 83 -24.13 -37.08 22.94
N VAL A 84 -23.58 -37.34 24.13
CA VAL A 84 -24.03 -38.42 25.02
C VAL A 84 -24.06 -37.91 26.45
#